data_AF-A0A2G5QR25-F1
#
_entry.id   AF-A0A2G5QR25-F1
#
_cell.length_a   1.000
_cell.length_b   1.000
_cell.length_c   1.000
_cell.angle_alpha   90.00
_cell.angle_beta   90.00
_cell.angle_gamma   90.00
#
_symmetry.space_group_name_H-M   'P 1'
#
loop_
_entity.id
_entity.type
_entity.pdbx_description
1 polymer ?
#
loop_
_entity_poly.entity_id
_entity_poly.type
_entity_poly.pdbx_seq_one_letter_code
_entity_poly.pdbx_strand_id
1 'polypeptide(L)'
;MEDTVLAFTPTTDFVPARRAGRAAAAAATAIRATEPRSFEELRRDAADLGVSGVHPTAVKALIGAYAALLLVFWLFFGGPETALTLGIITVLGVMFFGGLGGGILLADSVPRGVRGRSFGDFLEGRALIATGWISGREAFAQIIALPLTLLLGGVVFGTIWRLTAG
;
A
#
# COMPACT_ATOMS: atom_id res chain seq x y z
N MET A 1 2.93 -64.75 -5.49
CA MET A 1 2.87 -63.70 -6.52
C MET A 1 1.79 -62.75 -6.06
N GLU A 2 2.23 -61.69 -5.39
CA GLU A 2 1.42 -60.69 -4.69
C GLU A 2 0.89 -59.65 -5.67
N ASP A 3 -0.38 -59.27 -5.55
CA ASP A 3 -0.90 -57.98 -6.03
C ASP A 3 -1.77 -57.40 -4.92
N THR A 4 -1.15 -56.55 -4.08
CA THR A 4 -1.82 -55.79 -3.01
C THR A 4 -2.20 -54.42 -3.56
N VAL A 5 -3.47 -54.20 -3.85
CA VAL A 5 -4.01 -52.86 -4.13
C VAL A 5 -4.50 -52.25 -2.81
N LEU A 6 -3.73 -51.29 -2.28
CA LEU A 6 -4.14 -50.46 -1.15
C LEU A 6 -5.23 -49.48 -1.59
N ALA A 7 -6.46 -49.73 -1.16
CA ALA A 7 -7.57 -48.78 -1.33
C ALA A 7 -7.37 -47.58 -0.39
N PHE A 8 -7.11 -46.40 -1.00
CA PHE A 8 -7.12 -45.12 -0.31
C PHE A 8 -8.53 -44.81 0.22
N THR A 9 -8.68 -44.70 1.54
CA THR A 9 -9.92 -44.27 2.19
C THR A 9 -9.78 -42.81 2.62
N PRO A 10 -10.46 -41.84 1.97
CA PRO A 10 -10.43 -40.46 2.43
C PRO A 10 -11.29 -40.31 3.69
N THR A 11 -10.67 -39.98 4.82
CA THR A 11 -11.38 -39.49 6.02
C THR A 11 -12.02 -38.15 5.70
N THR A 12 -13.33 -38.15 5.44
CA THR A 12 -14.13 -36.92 5.32
C THR A 12 -14.70 -36.55 6.68
N ASP A 13 -13.94 -35.79 7.47
CA ASP A 13 -14.52 -35.03 8.60
C ASP A 13 -15.34 -33.85 8.04
N PHE A 14 -16.56 -34.15 7.59
CA PHE A 14 -17.53 -33.15 7.18
C PHE A 14 -18.06 -32.42 8.42
N VAL A 15 -17.48 -31.26 8.72
CA VAL A 15 -18.13 -30.27 9.59
C VAL A 15 -19.48 -29.89 8.97
N PRO A 16 -20.63 -30.06 9.67
CA PRO A 16 -21.94 -29.88 9.05
C PRO A 16 -22.12 -28.44 8.56
N ALA A 17 -22.42 -28.28 7.27
CA ALA A 17 -22.55 -27.02 6.54
C ALA A 17 -23.49 -25.98 7.21
N ARG A 18 -24.41 -26.42 8.08
CA ARG A 18 -25.30 -25.51 8.84
C ARG A 18 -24.56 -24.66 9.89
N ARG A 19 -23.47 -25.15 10.48
CA ARG A 19 -22.69 -24.40 11.48
C ARG A 19 -21.80 -23.36 10.82
N ALA A 20 -21.17 -23.73 9.69
CA ALA A 20 -20.44 -22.80 8.83
C ALA A 20 -21.36 -21.72 8.25
N GLY A 21 -22.58 -22.08 7.81
CA GLY A 21 -23.58 -21.14 7.32
C GLY A 21 -24.07 -20.16 8.39
N ARG A 22 -24.27 -20.60 9.65
CA ARG A 22 -24.62 -19.70 10.75
C ARG A 22 -23.48 -18.81 11.20
N ALA A 23 -22.24 -19.30 11.20
CA ALA A 23 -21.05 -18.48 11.49
C ALA A 23 -20.78 -17.46 10.39
N ALA A 24 -20.95 -17.84 9.12
CA ALA A 24 -20.85 -16.95 7.97
C ALA A 24 -22.01 -15.93 7.92
N ALA A 25 -23.23 -16.34 8.27
CA ALA A 25 -24.37 -15.44 8.40
C ALA A 25 -24.21 -14.50 9.60
N ALA A 26 -23.70 -14.97 10.74
CA ALA A 26 -23.40 -14.14 11.90
C ALA A 26 -22.24 -13.17 11.62
N ALA A 27 -21.22 -13.59 10.85
CA ALA A 27 -20.15 -12.72 10.38
C ALA A 27 -20.66 -11.69 9.36
N ALA A 28 -21.53 -12.09 8.43
CA ALA A 28 -22.18 -11.18 7.48
C ALA A 28 -23.15 -10.21 8.17
N THR A 29 -23.86 -10.66 9.20
CA THR A 29 -24.70 -9.82 10.06
C THR A 29 -23.84 -8.93 10.95
N ALA A 30 -22.68 -9.35 11.44
CA ALA A 30 -21.74 -8.50 12.18
C ALA A 30 -21.09 -7.43 11.28
N ILE A 31 -20.77 -7.79 10.03
CA ILE A 31 -20.32 -6.85 8.99
C ILE A 31 -21.45 -5.86 8.63
N ARG A 32 -22.71 -6.32 8.59
CA ARG A 32 -23.89 -5.50 8.29
C ARG A 32 -24.44 -4.70 9.49
N ALA A 33 -24.13 -5.13 10.71
CA ALA A 33 -24.50 -4.47 11.97
C ALA A 33 -23.47 -3.44 12.42
N THR A 34 -22.36 -3.30 11.68
CA THR A 34 -21.64 -2.03 11.68
C THR A 34 -22.54 -1.10 10.88
N GLU A 35 -23.25 -0.18 11.54
CA GLU A 35 -23.98 0.88 10.84
C GLU A 35 -23.08 1.47 9.75
N PRO A 36 -23.64 1.84 8.58
CA PRO A 36 -22.88 2.57 7.58
C PRO A 36 -22.40 3.86 8.22
N ARG A 37 -21.16 3.85 8.72
CA ARG A 37 -20.53 5.02 9.34
C ARG A 37 -20.69 6.17 8.38
N SER A 38 -21.27 7.26 8.88
CA SER A 38 -21.62 8.38 8.01
C SER A 38 -20.35 8.93 7.36
N PHE A 39 -20.48 9.50 6.17
CA PHE A 39 -19.32 10.07 5.46
C PHE A 39 -18.58 11.13 6.32
N GLU A 40 -19.32 11.78 7.24
CA GLU A 40 -18.79 12.74 8.22
C GLU A 40 -17.99 12.07 9.35
N GLU A 41 -18.34 10.84 9.74
CA GLU A 41 -17.55 10.04 10.69
C GLU A 41 -16.31 9.40 10.05
N LEU A 42 -16.31 9.24 8.73
CA LEU A 42 -15.15 8.79 7.94
C LEU A 42 -14.30 9.97 7.42
N ARG A 43 -14.72 11.20 7.70
CA ARG A 43 -13.97 12.41 7.37
C ARG A 43 -12.68 12.40 8.17
N ARG A 44 -11.54 12.52 7.49
CA ARG A 44 -10.20 12.38 8.10
C ARG A 44 -9.83 13.48 9.09
N ASP A 45 -10.59 14.57 9.11
CA ASP A 45 -10.56 15.66 10.07
C ASP A 45 -11.44 15.41 11.31
N ALA A 46 -12.21 14.30 11.36
CA ALA A 46 -12.86 13.85 12.58
C ALA A 46 -11.80 13.58 13.66
N ALA A 47 -12.08 14.03 14.88
CA ALA A 47 -11.11 14.13 15.98
C ALA A 47 -10.31 12.83 16.24
N ASP A 48 -10.90 11.66 15.99
CA ASP A 48 -10.26 10.36 16.16
C ASP A 48 -9.56 9.82 14.90
N LEU A 49 -10.00 10.19 13.69
CA LEU A 49 -9.39 9.76 12.44
C LEU A 49 -8.12 10.55 12.11
N GLY A 50 -8.08 11.84 12.46
CA GLY A 50 -6.86 12.67 12.36
C GLY A 50 -5.74 12.21 13.29
N VAL A 51 -6.07 11.45 14.35
CA VAL A 51 -5.11 10.83 15.27
C VAL A 51 -4.55 9.50 14.72
N SER A 52 -5.22 8.91 13.72
CA SER A 52 -5.11 7.50 13.33
C SER A 52 -4.74 7.25 11.86
N GLY A 53 -4.60 8.33 11.07
CA GLY A 53 -4.28 8.29 9.65
C GLY A 53 -2.79 8.17 9.33
N VAL A 54 -2.48 7.90 8.06
CA VAL A 54 -1.11 7.88 7.53
C VAL A 54 -0.50 9.27 7.63
N HIS A 55 0.70 9.38 8.22
CA HIS A 55 1.37 10.68 8.38
C HIS A 55 1.80 11.26 7.01
N PRO A 56 1.64 12.58 6.76
CA PRO A 56 2.01 13.21 5.48
C PRO A 56 3.44 12.94 5.01
N THR A 57 4.38 12.79 5.95
CA THR A 57 5.77 12.38 5.63
C THR A 57 5.86 11.01 4.94
N ALA A 58 4.99 10.06 5.26
CA ALA A 58 4.98 8.76 4.58
C ALA A 58 4.57 8.90 3.11
N VAL A 59 3.58 9.74 2.83
CA VAL A 59 3.17 10.07 1.45
C VAL A 59 4.29 10.79 0.70
N LYS A 60 4.96 11.75 1.35
CA LYS A 60 6.13 12.43 0.76
C LYS A 60 7.29 11.47 0.48
N ALA A 61 7.53 10.49 1.36
CA ALA A 61 8.56 9.48 1.17
C ALA A 61 8.24 8.58 -0.03
N LEU A 62 6.98 8.17 -0.19
CA LEU A 62 6.51 7.44 -1.38
C LEU A 62 6.76 8.23 -2.67
N ILE A 63 6.34 9.50 -2.71
CA ILE A 63 6.56 10.39 -3.87
C ILE A 63 8.06 10.55 -4.15
N GLY A 64 8.87 10.73 -3.10
CA GLY A 64 10.32 10.84 -3.21
C GLY A 64 11.00 9.59 -3.76
N ALA A 65 10.58 8.40 -3.32
CA ALA A 65 11.11 7.13 -3.82
C ALA A 65 10.78 6.95 -5.32
N TYR A 66 9.57 7.33 -5.75
CA TYR A 66 9.22 7.30 -7.17
C TYR A 66 10.00 8.33 -7.99
N ALA A 67 10.21 9.55 -7.47
CA ALA A 67 11.04 10.55 -8.13
C ALA A 67 12.49 10.06 -8.30
N ALA A 68 13.05 9.40 -7.29
CA ALA A 68 14.36 8.76 -7.37
C ALA A 68 14.37 7.64 -8.42
N LEU A 69 13.30 6.85 -8.52
CA LEU A 69 13.16 5.82 -9.53
C LEU A 69 13.18 6.41 -10.94
N LEU A 70 12.41 7.48 -11.19
CA LEU A 70 12.45 8.17 -12.48
C LEU A 70 13.84 8.69 -12.81
N LEU A 71 14.55 9.25 -11.83
CA LEU A 71 15.92 9.74 -12.02
C LEU A 71 16.87 8.60 -12.41
N VAL A 72 16.76 7.44 -11.74
CA VAL A 72 17.52 6.23 -12.10
C VAL A 72 17.21 5.82 -13.55
N PHE A 73 15.94 5.83 -13.95
CA PHE A 73 15.56 5.45 -15.31
C PHE A 73 16.10 6.41 -16.36
N TRP A 74 16.07 7.72 -16.10
CA TRP A 74 16.70 8.71 -16.97
C TRP A 74 18.22 8.53 -17.05
N LEU A 75 18.88 8.27 -15.92
CA LEU A 75 20.34 8.12 -15.86
C LEU A 75 20.83 6.89 -16.63
N PHE A 76 20.14 5.76 -16.45
CA PHE A 76 20.57 4.49 -17.02
C PHE A 76 20.03 4.29 -18.44
N PHE A 77 18.78 4.64 -18.70
CA PHE A 77 18.09 4.29 -19.95
C PHE A 77 17.74 5.49 -20.83
N GLY A 78 18.11 6.72 -20.44
CA GLY A 78 17.86 7.92 -21.24
C GLY A 78 18.73 7.96 -22.51
N GLY A 79 18.08 8.01 -23.67
CA GLY A 79 18.71 8.13 -24.99
C GLY A 79 17.71 8.62 -26.05
N PRO A 80 18.15 8.90 -27.28
CA PRO A 80 17.30 9.45 -28.34
C PRO A 80 16.04 8.63 -28.61
N GLU A 81 16.18 7.30 -28.60
CA GLU A 81 15.11 6.34 -28.91
C GLU A 81 14.14 6.13 -27.73
N THR A 82 14.59 6.34 -26.50
CA THR A 82 13.83 6.09 -25.26
C THR A 82 13.30 7.36 -24.60
N ALA A 83 13.81 8.53 -24.99
CA ALA A 83 13.48 9.81 -24.36
C ALA A 83 12.00 10.16 -24.43
N LEU A 84 11.33 9.86 -25.55
CA LEU A 84 9.88 10.11 -25.67
C LEU A 84 9.10 9.25 -24.69
N THR A 85 9.41 7.96 -24.59
CA THR A 85 8.76 7.03 -23.67
C THR A 85 8.99 7.43 -22.21
N LEU A 86 10.24 7.76 -21.86
CA LEU A 86 10.59 8.24 -20.52
C LEU A 86 9.91 9.58 -20.20
N GLY A 87 9.80 10.47 -21.18
CA GLY A 87 9.07 11.73 -21.08
C GLY A 87 7.58 11.52 -20.77
N ILE A 88 6.91 10.63 -21.51
CA ILE A 88 5.51 10.28 -21.28
C ILE A 88 5.32 9.69 -19.87
N ILE A 89 6.16 8.73 -19.47
CA ILE A 89 6.09 8.13 -18.12
C ILE A 89 6.31 9.19 -17.04
N THR A 90 7.24 10.13 -17.26
CA THR A 90 7.50 11.23 -16.33
C THR A 90 6.27 12.12 -16.19
N VAL A 91 5.62 12.51 -17.30
CA VAL A 91 4.40 13.32 -17.28
C VAL A 91 3.26 12.60 -16.57
N LEU A 92 3.03 11.31 -16.89
CA LEU A 92 2.00 10.50 -16.22
C LEU A 92 2.29 10.36 -14.72
N GLY A 93 3.54 10.16 -14.35
CA GLY A 93 3.98 10.13 -12.96
C GLY A 93 3.69 11.45 -12.24
N VAL A 94 4.02 12.59 -12.85
CA VAL A 94 3.72 13.92 -12.31
C VAL A 94 2.21 14.13 -12.18
N MET A 95 1.41 13.74 -13.17
CA MET A 95 -0.06 13.84 -13.07
C MET A 95 -0.61 12.96 -11.95
N PHE A 96 -0.15 11.72 -11.84
CA PHE A 96 -0.62 10.77 -10.84
C PHE A 96 -0.22 11.19 -9.42
N PHE A 97 1.06 11.46 -9.18
CA PHE A 97 1.55 11.84 -7.85
C PHE A 97 1.24 13.30 -7.49
N GLY A 98 1.18 14.19 -8.48
CA GLY A 98 0.74 15.57 -8.28
C GLY A 98 -0.75 15.65 -7.95
N GLY A 99 -1.59 14.92 -8.69
CA GLY A 99 -3.03 14.87 -8.45
C GLY A 99 -3.40 14.10 -7.18
N LEU A 100 -3.08 12.80 -7.13
CA LEU A 100 -3.46 11.95 -5.99
C LEU A 100 -2.61 12.25 -4.76
N GLY A 101 -1.28 12.30 -4.90
CA GLY A 101 -0.39 12.58 -3.78
C GLY A 101 -0.59 14.01 -3.24
N GLY A 102 -0.70 15.00 -4.13
CA GLY A 102 -1.02 16.37 -3.75
C GLY A 102 -2.40 16.51 -3.11
N GLY A 103 -3.42 15.85 -3.66
CA GLY A 103 -4.77 15.82 -3.08
C GLY A 103 -4.82 15.22 -1.69
N ILE A 104 -4.11 14.10 -1.46
CA ILE A 104 -3.98 13.49 -0.14
C ILE A 104 -3.28 14.44 0.84
N LEU A 105 -2.16 15.05 0.43
CA LEU A 105 -1.42 15.99 1.29
C LEU A 105 -2.22 17.25 1.63
N LEU A 106 -3.07 17.72 0.70
CA LEU A 106 -3.95 18.85 0.92
C LEU A 106 -5.10 18.49 1.87
N ALA A 107 -5.71 17.32 1.68
CA ALA A 107 -6.78 16.81 2.53
C ALA A 107 -6.30 16.52 3.96
N ASP A 108 -5.07 16.03 4.11
CA ASP A 108 -4.45 15.70 5.40
C ASP A 108 -3.66 16.89 6.00
N SER A 109 -3.86 18.11 5.47
CA SER A 109 -3.19 19.30 6.00
C SER A 109 -3.74 19.69 7.38
N VAL A 110 -2.84 19.87 8.34
CA VAL A 110 -3.22 20.22 9.70
C VAL A 110 -3.85 21.62 9.71
N PRO A 111 -5.05 21.81 10.32
CA PRO A 111 -5.68 23.12 10.44
C PRO A 111 -4.72 24.15 11.06
N ARG A 112 -4.77 25.38 10.54
CA ARG A 112 -3.90 26.47 11.02
C ARG A 112 -4.11 26.67 12.53
N GLY A 113 -3.03 26.58 13.31
CA GLY A 113 -3.05 26.75 14.77
C GLY A 113 -3.09 25.43 15.57
N VAL A 114 -3.25 24.28 14.93
CA VAL A 114 -3.18 22.96 15.58
C VAL A 114 -1.80 22.35 15.36
N ARG A 115 -1.19 21.77 16.40
CA ARG A 115 0.04 20.97 16.24
C ARG A 115 -0.34 19.58 15.75
N GLY A 116 0.10 19.23 14.55
CA GLY A 116 -0.03 17.87 14.03
C GLY A 116 0.83 16.89 14.82
N ARG A 117 0.46 15.59 14.74
CA ARG A 117 1.28 14.48 15.22
C ARG A 117 2.64 14.49 14.53
N SER A 118 3.73 14.21 15.25
CA SER A 118 5.04 14.10 14.61
C SER A 118 5.19 12.77 13.85
N PHE A 119 6.15 12.71 12.92
CA PHE A 119 6.42 11.45 12.22
C PHE A 119 6.92 10.35 13.17
N GLY A 120 7.67 10.71 14.21
CA GLY A 120 8.11 9.77 15.25
C GLY A 120 6.92 9.18 16.00
N ASP A 121 6.00 10.04 16.44
CA ASP A 121 4.78 9.61 17.11
C ASP A 121 3.95 8.68 16.20
N PHE A 122 3.91 8.95 14.89
CA PHE A 122 3.23 8.07 13.93
C PHE A 122 3.87 6.69 13.88
N LEU A 123 5.19 6.59 13.73
CA LEU A 123 5.89 5.30 13.66
C LEU A 123 5.67 4.47 14.93
N GLU A 124 5.70 5.11 16.10
CA GLU A 124 5.44 4.47 17.40
C GLU A 124 3.95 4.22 17.67
N GLY A 125 3.10 4.75 16.81
CA GLY A 125 1.65 4.72 16.90
C GLY A 125 0.97 3.51 16.29
N ARG A 126 -0.36 3.65 16.21
CA ARG A 126 -1.22 2.80 15.39
C ARG A 126 -1.78 3.59 14.21
N ALA A 127 -1.90 2.90 13.09
CA ALA A 127 -2.56 3.38 11.88
C ALA A 127 -3.79 2.50 11.61
N LEU A 128 -4.91 3.12 11.25
CA LEU A 128 -6.13 2.42 10.88
C LEU A 128 -6.07 2.02 9.40
N ILE A 129 -6.33 0.74 9.11
CA ILE A 129 -6.51 0.19 7.76
C ILE A 129 -7.88 -0.49 7.64
N ALA A 130 -8.24 -0.91 6.42
CA ALA A 130 -9.54 -1.53 6.14
C ALA A 130 -9.83 -2.78 7.00
N THR A 131 -8.80 -3.55 7.35
CA THR A 131 -8.91 -4.79 8.14
C THR A 131 -8.73 -4.60 9.64
N GLY A 132 -8.47 -3.37 10.11
CA GLY A 132 -8.25 -3.07 11.53
C GLY A 132 -7.04 -2.18 11.77
N TRP A 133 -6.43 -2.29 12.94
CA TRP A 133 -5.29 -1.46 13.35
C TRP A 133 -3.97 -2.17 13.13
N ILE A 134 -3.00 -1.46 12.54
CA ILE A 134 -1.61 -1.92 12.43
C ILE A 134 -0.67 -0.91 13.10
N SER A 135 0.57 -1.33 13.38
CA SER A 135 1.59 -0.39 13.88
C SER A 135 1.94 0.63 12.78
N GLY A 136 2.32 1.85 13.18
CA GLY A 136 2.72 2.88 12.22
C GLY A 136 4.00 2.52 11.46
N ARG A 137 4.92 1.78 12.08
CA ARG A 137 6.09 1.20 11.40
C ARG A 137 5.68 0.19 10.32
N GLU A 138 4.74 -0.69 10.62
CA GLU A 138 4.23 -1.67 9.65
C GLU A 138 3.51 -0.95 8.50
N ALA A 139 2.67 0.03 8.81
CA ALA A 139 2.01 0.85 7.80
C ALA A 139 3.01 1.55 6.89
N PHE A 140 4.06 2.15 7.48
CA PHE A 140 5.11 2.80 6.71
C PHE A 140 5.90 1.82 5.84
N ALA A 141 6.24 0.65 6.39
CA ALA A 141 6.94 -0.41 5.66
C ALA A 141 6.12 -0.86 4.45
N GLN A 142 4.81 -1.08 4.60
CA GLN A 142 3.94 -1.46 3.49
C GLN A 142 3.83 -0.38 2.41
N ILE A 143 3.83 0.90 2.80
CA ILE A 143 3.81 2.02 1.85
C ILE A 143 5.12 2.10 1.05
N ILE A 144 6.26 1.90 1.70
CA ILE A 144 7.58 2.19 1.11
C ILE A 144 8.26 0.96 0.48
N ALA A 145 7.87 -0.26 0.87
CA ALA A 145 8.52 -1.50 0.44
C ALA A 145 8.52 -1.66 -1.09
N LEU A 146 7.36 -1.53 -1.74
CA LEU A 146 7.26 -1.67 -3.18
C LEU A 146 8.07 -0.60 -3.93
N PRO A 147 7.94 0.71 -3.65
CA PRO A 147 8.76 1.75 -4.28
C PRO A 147 10.26 1.52 -4.15
N LEU A 148 10.74 1.12 -2.97
CA LEU A 148 12.17 0.86 -2.77
C LEU A 148 12.64 -0.39 -3.48
N THR A 149 11.81 -1.43 -3.55
CA THR A 149 12.13 -2.64 -4.31
C THR A 149 12.24 -2.33 -5.80
N LEU A 150 11.32 -1.51 -6.34
CA LEU A 150 11.37 -1.05 -7.72
C LEU A 150 12.60 -0.17 -7.98
N LEU A 151 12.94 0.72 -7.04
CA LEU A 151 14.14 1.56 -7.11
C LEU A 151 15.41 0.71 -7.18
N LEU A 152 15.53 -0.27 -6.28
CA LEU A 152 16.64 -1.21 -6.27
C LEU A 152 16.72 -1.98 -7.58
N GLY A 153 15.58 -2.49 -8.08
CA GLY A 153 15.50 -3.17 -9.37
C GLY A 153 15.99 -2.29 -10.53
N GLY A 154 15.53 -1.04 -10.57
CA GLY A 154 15.97 -0.05 -11.57
C GLY A 154 17.48 0.17 -11.55
N VAL A 155 18.08 0.30 -10.36
CA VAL A 155 19.53 0.46 -10.20
C VAL A 155 20.27 -0.80 -10.66
N VAL A 156 19.83 -1.99 -10.24
CA VAL A 156 20.46 -3.26 -10.61
C VAL A 156 20.40 -3.48 -12.11
N PHE A 157 19.21 -3.38 -12.72
CA PHE A 157 19.03 -3.56 -14.16
C PHE A 157 19.77 -2.49 -14.97
N GLY A 158 19.73 -1.23 -14.53
CA GLY A 158 20.46 -0.15 -15.16
C GLY A 158 21.97 -0.37 -15.13
N THR A 159 22.48 -0.84 -13.99
CA THR A 159 23.91 -1.16 -13.84
C THR A 159 24.31 -2.31 -14.77
N ILE A 160 23.56 -3.41 -14.78
CA ILE A 160 23.82 -4.54 -15.69
C ILE A 160 23.81 -4.05 -17.14
N TRP A 161 22.78 -3.29 -17.53
CA TRP A 161 22.67 -2.76 -18.89
C TRP A 161 23.88 -1.91 -19.28
N ARG A 162 24.34 -1.00 -18.41
CA ARG A 162 25.55 -0.18 -18.68
C ARG A 162 26.81 -1.01 -18.83
N LEU A 163 26.92 -2.12 -18.13
CA LEU A 163 28.08 -3.01 -18.19
C LEU A 163 28.04 -3.95 -19.41
N THR A 164 26.86 -4.27 -19.94
CA THR A 164 26.70 -5.23 -21.05
C THR A 164 26.43 -4.60 -22.41
N ALA A 165 25.82 -3.42 -22.44
CA ALA A 165 25.44 -2.71 -23.67
C ALA A 165 26.41 -1.56 -24.01
N GLY A 166 27.44 -1.35 -23.18
CA GLY A 166 28.54 -0.42 -23.42
C GLY A 166 29.62 -0.98 -24.33
#